data_AF-A0AAN8D922-F1
#
_entry.id   AF-A0AAN8D922-F1
#
_cell.length_a   1.000
_cell.length_b   1.000
_cell.length_c   1.000
_cell.angle_alpha   90.00
_cell.angle_beta   90.00
_cell.angle_gamma   90.00
#
_symmetry.space_group_name_H-M   'P 1'
#
loop_
_entity.id
_entity.type
_entity.pdbx_description
1 polymer ?
#
loop_
_entity_poly.entity_id
_entity_poly.type
_entity_poly.pdbx_seq_one_letter_code
_entity_poly.pdbx_strand_id
1 'polypeptide(L)'
;MDTREVSVCSTLHTAYSGEMIIRGRRTKEGGYERSRIARPTPIGEYNKYMGGVDMSDQLLGYYSVHHKSMKWYKTLFHHFVDIASTNSYILHKDMCAVRQHTPMKHQDFQELLSAQLMGVPLDFSPGDRQYNHTPVAIAPTDDQSKKGTAGRRKCAVCRKNTPFWCKACHVPLCVIVDRNCHDIYHV
;
A
#
# COMPACT_ATOMS: atom_id res chain seq x y z
N MET A 1 -3.03 10.26 -32.74
CA MET A 1 -3.06 11.44 -31.85
C MET A 1 -4.50 11.88 -31.76
N ASP A 2 -4.98 12.12 -30.55
CA ASP A 2 -6.29 12.73 -30.38
C ASP A 2 -6.27 14.14 -31.01
N THR A 3 -7.22 14.41 -31.90
CA THR A 3 -7.38 15.66 -32.63
C THR A 3 -8.68 16.37 -32.27
N ARG A 4 -9.33 15.95 -31.18
CA ARG A 4 -10.55 16.60 -30.71
C ARG A 4 -10.27 18.04 -30.31
N GLU A 5 -11.23 18.88 -30.64
CA GLU A 5 -11.24 20.27 -30.21
C GLU A 5 -11.41 20.33 -28.68
N VAL A 6 -10.70 21.25 -28.05
CA VAL A 6 -10.80 21.52 -26.61
C VAL A 6 -11.10 23.00 -26.43
N SER A 7 -12.26 23.30 -25.85
CA SER A 7 -12.65 24.66 -25.50
C SER A 7 -12.42 24.88 -24.00
N VAL A 8 -11.84 26.03 -23.63
CA VAL A 8 -11.57 26.41 -22.24
C VAL A 8 -12.05 27.84 -21.99
N CYS A 9 -12.60 28.09 -20.81
CA CYS A 9 -12.97 29.41 -20.34
C CYS A 9 -12.15 29.75 -19.09
N SER A 10 -11.68 30.99 -18.99
CA SER A 10 -11.01 31.50 -17.80
C SER A 10 -11.45 32.94 -17.53
N THR A 11 -11.67 33.25 -16.25
CA THR A 11 -11.96 34.62 -15.77
C THR A 11 -10.72 35.34 -15.25
N LEU A 12 -9.58 34.65 -15.18
CA LEU A 12 -8.35 35.11 -14.54
C LEU A 12 -7.20 35.31 -15.54
N HIS A 13 -7.05 34.40 -16.50
CA HIS A 13 -5.91 34.37 -17.40
C HIS A 13 -6.28 34.89 -18.79
N THR A 14 -5.36 35.63 -19.41
CA THR A 14 -5.43 35.92 -20.84
C THR A 14 -5.27 34.64 -21.65
N ALA A 15 -5.78 34.62 -22.89
CA ALA A 15 -5.71 33.43 -23.74
C ALA A 15 -4.27 32.95 -23.97
N TYR A 16 -3.33 33.88 -24.16
CA TYR A 16 -1.91 33.59 -24.34
C TYR A 16 -1.06 34.58 -23.56
N SER A 17 -0.10 34.08 -22.78
CA SER A 17 0.91 34.86 -22.05
C SER A 17 2.32 34.68 -22.64
N GLY A 18 2.43 34.11 -23.84
CA GLY A 18 3.71 33.82 -24.51
C GLY A 18 4.32 32.46 -24.18
N GLU A 19 3.58 31.57 -23.50
CA GLU A 19 4.06 30.22 -23.21
C GLU A 19 4.10 29.35 -24.48
N MET A 20 5.26 28.73 -24.74
CA MET A 20 5.50 27.91 -25.92
C MET A 20 5.82 26.47 -25.49
N ILE A 21 5.14 25.50 -26.08
CA ILE A 21 5.42 24.08 -25.89
C ILE A 21 5.99 23.45 -27.14
N ILE A 22 6.84 22.43 -26.96
CA ILE A 22 7.36 21.64 -28.08
C ILE A 22 6.38 20.50 -28.31
N ARG A 23 5.81 20.44 -29.52
CA ARG A 23 4.95 19.34 -29.94
C ARG A 23 5.64 18.56 -31.05
N GLY A 24 5.79 17.27 -30.84
CA GLY A 24 6.17 16.35 -31.91
C GLY A 24 4.97 16.00 -32.77
N ARG A 25 5.11 16.07 -34.09
CA ARG A 25 4.09 15.63 -35.04
C ARG A 25 4.73 14.74 -36.10
N ARG A 26 4.07 13.64 -36.44
CA ARG A 26 4.44 12.86 -37.63
C ARG A 26 4.08 13.64 -38.88
N THR A 27 5.05 13.84 -39.77
CA THR A 27 4.82 14.43 -41.08
C THR A 27 4.10 13.42 -41.98
N LYS A 28 3.44 13.92 -43.04
CA LYS A 28 2.76 13.05 -44.03
C LYS A 28 3.73 12.10 -44.74
N GLU A 29 5.02 12.45 -44.77
CA GLU A 29 6.11 11.70 -45.38
C GLU A 29 6.75 10.66 -44.44
N GLY A 30 6.21 10.47 -43.23
CA GLY A 30 6.70 9.47 -42.27
C GLY A 30 7.84 9.93 -41.36
N GLY A 31 8.30 11.17 -41.50
CA GLY A 31 9.27 11.81 -40.61
C GLY A 31 8.65 12.28 -39.28
N TYR A 32 9.51 12.63 -38.32
CA TYR A 32 9.11 13.20 -37.03
C TYR A 32 9.63 14.63 -36.92
N GLU A 33 8.72 15.59 -36.84
CA GLU A 33 9.05 17.01 -36.73
C GLU A 33 8.68 17.54 -35.35
N ARG A 34 9.54 18.37 -34.77
CA ARG A 34 9.28 19.07 -33.50
C ARG A 34 9.03 20.54 -33.81
N SER A 35 7.82 21.01 -33.55
CA SER A 35 7.46 22.43 -33.70
C SER A 35 7.21 23.08 -32.34
N ARG A 36 7.52 24.37 -32.25
CA ARG A 36 7.12 25.20 -31.11
C ARG A 36 5.75 25.79 -31.38
N ILE A 37 4.81 25.54 -30.48
CA ILE A 37 3.42 25.97 -30.59
C ILE A 37 3.06 26.77 -29.34
N ALA A 38 2.35 27.88 -29.51
CA ALA A 38 1.81 28.64 -28.39
C ALA A 38 0.75 27.81 -27.67
N ARG A 39 0.92 27.63 -26.35
CA ARG A 39 -0.07 26.97 -25.50
C ARG A 39 -0.95 28.06 -24.87
N PRO A 40 -2.28 27.92 -24.91
CA PRO A 40 -3.15 28.79 -24.12
C PRO A 40 -2.82 28.69 -22.63
N THR A 41 -2.56 29.83 -21.98
CA THR A 41 -2.19 29.89 -20.56
C THR A 41 -3.21 29.18 -19.65
N PRO A 42 -4.53 29.32 -19.87
CA PRO A 42 -5.52 28.61 -19.06
C PRO A 42 -5.37 27.08 -19.06
N ILE A 43 -4.91 26.50 -20.17
CA ILE A 43 -4.72 25.04 -20.30
C ILE A 43 -3.54 24.59 -19.44
N GLY A 44 -2.47 25.38 -19.40
CA GLY A 44 -1.30 25.08 -18.57
C GLY A 44 -1.65 25.03 -17.09
N GLU A 45 -2.34 26.08 -16.61
CA GLU A 45 -2.79 26.18 -15.22
C GLU A 45 -3.83 25.11 -14.89
N TYR A 46 -4.78 24.84 -15.78
CA TYR A 46 -5.74 23.75 -15.60
C TYR A 46 -5.05 22.41 -15.40
N ASN A 47 -4.14 22.02 -16.30
CA ASN A 47 -3.42 20.75 -16.19
C ASN A 47 -2.57 20.64 -14.93
N LYS A 48 -2.04 21.77 -14.44
CA LYS A 48 -1.25 21.82 -13.20
C LYS A 48 -2.09 21.48 -11.97
N TYR A 49 -3.36 21.91 -11.93
CA TYR A 49 -4.20 21.78 -10.72
C TYR A 49 -5.38 20.81 -10.84
N MET A 50 -5.76 20.37 -12.05
CA MET A 50 -6.93 19.51 -12.28
C MET A 50 -6.87 18.17 -11.51
N GLY A 51 -5.66 17.67 -11.23
CA GLY A 51 -5.46 16.37 -10.59
C GLY A 51 -5.68 16.37 -9.07
N GLY A 52 -6.06 17.49 -8.46
CA GLY A 52 -6.28 17.55 -7.01
C GLY A 52 -7.38 16.61 -6.51
N VAL A 53 -8.49 16.50 -7.25
CA VAL A 53 -9.60 15.60 -6.91
C VAL A 53 -9.18 14.14 -7.09
N ASP A 54 -8.60 13.80 -8.25
CA ASP A 54 -8.13 12.43 -8.53
C ASP A 54 -7.10 11.95 -7.48
N MET A 55 -6.21 12.85 -7.04
CA MET A 55 -5.23 12.54 -6.01
C MET A 55 -5.89 12.31 -4.65
N SER A 56 -6.90 13.09 -4.30
CA SER A 56 -7.70 12.87 -3.09
C SER A 56 -8.43 11.52 -3.14
N ASP A 57 -9.10 11.22 -4.25
CA ASP A 57 -9.82 9.96 -4.45
C ASP A 57 -8.87 8.76 -4.40
N GLN A 58 -7.68 8.90 -4.97
CA GLN A 58 -6.62 7.89 -4.90
C GLN A 58 -6.15 7.67 -3.45
N LEU A 59 -5.95 8.73 -2.67
CA LEU A 59 -5.56 8.63 -1.26
C LEU A 59 -6.64 7.95 -0.41
N LEU A 60 -7.92 8.27 -0.65
CA LEU A 60 -9.06 7.62 -0.01
C LEU A 60 -9.12 6.13 -0.38
N GLY A 61 -8.84 5.81 -1.64
CA GLY A 61 -8.87 4.44 -2.16
C GLY A 61 -7.82 3.50 -1.54
N TYR A 62 -6.68 4.02 -1.08
CA TYR A 62 -5.60 3.17 -0.55
C TYR A 62 -5.95 2.44 0.75
N TYR A 63 -6.69 3.08 1.65
CA TYR A 63 -7.00 2.55 2.99
C TYR A 63 -8.49 2.68 3.33
N SER A 64 -9.37 2.58 2.33
CA SER A 64 -10.80 2.76 2.53
C SER A 64 -11.40 1.73 3.48
N VAL A 65 -12.21 2.19 4.44
CA VAL A 65 -13.01 1.36 5.36
C VAL A 65 -14.38 1.00 4.77
N HIS A 66 -14.58 1.25 3.47
CA HIS A 66 -15.85 1.01 2.82
C HIS A 66 -16.23 -0.48 2.82
N HIS A 67 -17.31 -0.80 3.54
CA HIS A 67 -17.95 -2.11 3.51
C HIS A 67 -19.31 -2.07 2.80
N LYS A 68 -19.59 -3.10 2.00
CA LYS A 68 -20.90 -3.26 1.32
C LYS A 68 -22.01 -3.30 2.37
N SER A 69 -22.95 -2.36 2.27
CA SER A 69 -24.10 -2.27 3.16
C SER A 69 -25.38 -2.07 2.37
N MET A 70 -26.49 -2.66 2.83
CA MET A 70 -27.83 -2.40 2.27
C MET A 70 -28.40 -1.04 2.73
N LYS A 71 -27.76 -0.39 3.71
CA LYS A 71 -28.20 0.89 4.27
C LYS A 71 -27.31 2.02 3.74
N TRP A 72 -27.83 2.86 2.85
CA TRP A 72 -27.09 3.92 2.16
C TRP A 72 -26.35 4.90 3.10
N TYR A 73 -26.93 5.21 4.26
CA TYR A 73 -26.32 6.14 5.21
C TYR A 73 -25.01 5.60 5.82
N LYS A 74 -24.85 4.28 5.91
CA LYS A 74 -23.60 3.66 6.39
C LYS A 74 -22.45 3.87 5.40
N THR A 75 -22.75 3.85 4.11
CA THR A 75 -21.79 4.16 3.04
C THR A 75 -21.27 5.59 3.18
N LEU A 76 -22.16 6.57 3.41
CA LEU A 76 -21.76 7.95 3.65
C LEU A 76 -20.92 8.10 4.92
N PHE A 77 -21.33 7.44 6.01
CA PHE A 77 -20.56 7.45 7.26
C PHE A 77 -19.13 6.93 7.07
N HIS A 78 -18.95 5.77 6.42
CA HIS A 78 -17.62 5.23 6.14
C HIS A 78 -16.79 6.18 5.27
N HIS A 79 -17.41 6.80 4.26
CA HIS A 79 -16.73 7.78 3.42
C HIS A 79 -16.26 9.01 4.21
N PHE A 80 -17.06 9.51 5.16
CA PHE A 80 -16.62 10.60 6.04
C PHE A 80 -15.46 10.19 6.96
N VAL A 81 -15.44 8.95 7.45
CA VAL A 81 -14.30 8.43 8.21
C VAL A 81 -13.04 8.38 7.34
N ASP A 82 -13.14 7.87 6.11
CA ASP A 82 -12.02 7.83 5.16
C ASP A 82 -11.46 9.24 4.88
N ILE A 83 -12.35 10.21 4.65
CA ILE A 83 -11.97 11.62 4.45
C ILE A 83 -11.29 12.19 5.69
N ALA A 84 -11.88 12.00 6.87
CA ALA A 84 -11.34 12.54 8.12
C ALA A 84 -9.94 11.98 8.42
N SER A 85 -9.76 10.66 8.29
CA SER A 85 -8.48 9.99 8.50
C SER A 85 -7.42 10.45 7.48
N THR A 86 -7.80 10.59 6.21
CA THR A 86 -6.90 11.05 5.14
C THR A 86 -6.49 12.51 5.34
N ASN A 87 -7.43 13.39 5.68
CA ASN A 87 -7.12 14.78 5.99
C ASN A 87 -6.24 14.91 7.23
N SER A 88 -6.45 14.07 8.24
CA SER A 88 -5.59 14.02 9.44
C SER A 88 -4.15 13.63 9.08
N TYR A 89 -3.96 12.70 8.14
CA TYR A 89 -2.64 12.33 7.64
C TYR A 89 -1.96 13.47 6.85
N ILE A 90 -2.71 14.20 6.03
CA ILE A 90 -2.20 15.39 5.31
C ILE A 90 -1.72 16.44 6.32
N LEU A 91 -2.53 16.74 7.34
CA LEU A 91 -2.15 17.67 8.40
C LEU A 91 -0.91 17.20 9.17
N HIS A 92 -0.80 15.90 9.45
CA HIS A 92 0.38 15.33 10.07
C HIS A 92 1.63 15.55 9.20
N LYS A 93 1.56 15.34 7.88
CA LYS A 93 2.67 15.61 6.96
C LYS A 93 3.07 17.08 6.96
N ASP A 94 2.09 17.99 6.94
CA ASP A 94 2.33 19.44 6.96
C ASP A 94 3.02 19.85 8.28
N MET A 95 2.55 19.32 9.41
CA MET A 95 3.15 19.57 10.72
C MET A 95 4.58 19.01 10.84
N CYS A 96 4.84 17.83 10.27
CA CYS A 96 6.19 17.26 10.17
C CYS A 96 7.11 18.15 9.33
N ALA A 97 6.63 18.68 8.20
CA ALA A 97 7.40 19.58 7.35
C ALA A 97 7.78 20.87 8.09
N VAL A 98 6.83 21.48 8.82
CA VAL A 98 7.08 22.67 9.66
C VAL A 98 8.12 22.39 10.76
N ARG A 99 8.06 21.19 11.36
CA ARG A 99 8.96 20.77 12.44
C ARG A 99 10.28 20.13 11.97
N GLN A 100 10.51 20.05 10.66
CA GLN A 100 11.67 19.37 10.06
C GLN A 100 11.82 17.89 10.49
N HIS A 101 10.68 17.21 10.71
CA HIS A 101 10.64 15.80 11.03
C HIS A 101 10.26 14.99 9.79
N THR A 102 10.78 13.76 9.71
CA THR A 102 10.34 12.82 8.67
C THR A 102 8.92 12.34 8.99
N PRO A 103 7.94 12.51 8.09
CA PRO A 103 6.60 11.99 8.31
C PRO A 103 6.58 10.47 8.26
N MET A 104 5.75 9.86 9.11
CA MET A 104 5.34 8.46 9.03
C MET A 104 4.79 8.10 7.65
N LYS A 105 4.91 6.83 7.27
CA LYS A 105 4.18 6.30 6.11
C LYS A 105 2.68 6.30 6.40
N HIS A 106 1.87 6.39 5.35
CA HIS A 106 0.41 6.44 5.48
C HIS A 106 -0.14 5.22 6.21
N GLN A 107 0.38 4.02 5.92
CA GLN A 107 0.02 2.80 6.64
C GLN A 107 0.28 2.91 8.14
N ASP A 108 1.51 3.25 8.53
CA ASP A 108 1.93 3.32 9.94
C ASP A 108 1.08 4.35 10.70
N PHE A 109 0.73 5.47 10.03
CA PHE A 109 -0.17 6.47 10.58
C PHE A 109 -1.60 5.94 10.80
N GLN A 110 -2.15 5.19 9.84
CA GLN A 110 -3.50 4.60 9.97
C GLN A 110 -3.55 3.55 11.08
N GLU A 111 -2.52 2.72 11.19
CA GLU A 111 -2.37 1.75 12.29
C GLU A 111 -2.34 2.50 13.63
N LEU A 112 -1.46 3.50 13.76
CA LEU A 112 -1.35 4.33 14.96
C LEU A 112 -2.68 4.99 15.36
N LEU A 113 -3.33 5.65 14.41
CA LEU A 113 -4.62 6.30 14.62
C LEU A 113 -5.67 5.30 15.10
N SER A 114 -5.74 4.13 14.47
CA SER A 114 -6.71 3.09 14.82
C SER A 114 -6.50 2.59 16.25
N ALA A 115 -5.27 2.30 16.66
CA ALA A 115 -5.04 1.81 18.01
C ALA A 115 -5.23 2.87 19.09
N GLN A 116 -4.88 4.13 18.81
CA GLN A 116 -5.17 5.25 19.70
C GLN A 116 -6.68 5.40 19.93
N LEU A 117 -7.50 5.31 18.87
CA LEU A 117 -8.95 5.36 18.97
C LEU A 117 -9.54 4.16 19.72
N MET A 118 -8.93 2.99 19.59
CA MET A 118 -9.36 1.75 20.27
C MET A 118 -8.80 1.60 21.69
N GLY A 119 -7.88 2.48 22.12
CA GLY A 119 -7.21 2.39 23.43
C GLY A 119 -6.29 1.18 23.56
N VAL A 120 -5.75 0.66 22.45
CA VAL A 120 -4.86 -0.50 22.43
C VAL A 120 -3.42 -0.01 22.25
N PRO A 121 -2.44 -0.52 23.01
CA PRO A 121 -1.04 -0.18 22.74
C PRO A 121 -0.61 -0.77 21.40
N LEU A 122 0.04 0.04 20.57
CA LEU A 122 0.84 -0.47 19.46
C LEU A 122 2.27 -0.57 19.93
N ASP A 123 2.73 -1.80 20.11
CA ASP A 123 4.14 -2.11 20.28
C ASP A 123 4.84 -1.91 18.93
N PHE A 124 5.00 -0.66 18.50
CA PHE A 124 5.85 -0.30 17.36
C PHE A 124 7.30 -0.44 17.77
N SER A 125 7.78 -1.68 17.85
CA SER A 125 9.21 -1.99 17.84
C SER A 125 9.65 -2.03 16.37
N PRO A 126 10.41 -1.04 15.85
CA PRO A 126 10.76 -0.95 14.42
C PRO A 126 11.68 -2.07 13.91
N GLY A 127 11.92 -3.12 14.70
CA GLY A 127 12.73 -4.28 14.35
C GLY A 127 12.03 -5.63 14.53
N ASP A 128 10.80 -5.69 15.05
CA ASP A 128 10.23 -6.94 15.56
C ASP A 128 9.16 -7.56 14.66
N ARG A 129 9.38 -7.49 13.34
CA ARG A 129 8.78 -8.49 12.42
C ARG A 129 9.49 -9.84 12.51
N GLN A 130 10.23 -10.11 13.59
CA GLN A 130 10.63 -11.46 13.92
C GLN A 130 9.42 -12.17 14.52
N TYR A 131 8.55 -12.67 13.65
CA TYR A 131 7.77 -13.83 14.06
C TYR A 131 8.80 -14.85 14.55
N ASN A 132 8.80 -15.14 15.86
CA ASN A 132 9.70 -16.15 16.42
C ASN A 132 9.33 -17.50 15.79
N HIS A 133 9.96 -17.78 14.65
CA HIS A 133 9.84 -19.01 13.89
C HIS A 133 10.59 -20.08 14.68
N THR A 134 9.98 -20.51 15.77
CA THR A 134 10.53 -21.53 16.65
C THR A 134 9.88 -22.86 16.29
N PRO A 135 10.68 -23.92 16.07
CA PRO A 135 10.14 -25.24 15.84
C PRO A 135 9.54 -25.78 17.13
N VAL A 136 8.30 -26.26 17.06
CA VAL A 136 7.63 -26.93 18.17
C VAL A 136 7.07 -28.28 17.71
N ALA A 137 6.87 -29.21 18.65
CA ALA A 137 6.27 -30.49 18.34
C ALA A 137 4.79 -30.32 17.93
N ILE A 138 4.36 -31.06 16.91
CA ILE A 138 2.97 -31.02 16.41
C ILE A 138 2.01 -31.64 17.44
N ALA A 139 2.44 -32.72 18.10
CA ALA A 139 1.70 -33.38 19.16
C ALA A 139 2.66 -33.68 20.32
N PRO A 140 2.75 -32.81 21.34
CA PRO A 140 3.45 -33.15 22.57
C PRO A 140 2.69 -34.28 23.29
N THR A 141 3.32 -35.43 23.48
CA THR A 141 2.73 -36.57 24.22
C THR A 141 3.66 -37.01 25.35
N ASP A 142 3.11 -37.21 26.55
CA ASP A 142 3.88 -37.73 27.69
C ASP A 142 4.18 -39.23 27.56
N ASP A 143 3.35 -39.96 26.81
CA ASP A 143 3.54 -41.37 26.46
C ASP A 143 4.83 -41.58 25.65
N GLN A 144 5.85 -42.20 26.27
CA GLN A 144 7.14 -42.48 25.63
C GLN A 144 7.02 -43.33 24.35
N SER A 145 6.05 -44.25 24.29
CA SER A 145 5.81 -45.13 23.14
C SER A 145 5.29 -44.39 21.90
N LYS A 146 4.66 -43.22 22.07
CA LYS A 146 4.01 -42.45 20.99
C LYS A 146 4.83 -41.25 20.52
N LYS A 147 5.90 -40.87 21.23
CA LYS A 147 6.81 -39.76 20.86
C LYS A 147 7.39 -39.89 19.45
N GLY A 148 7.54 -41.13 18.95
CA GLY A 148 8.08 -41.41 17.63
C GLY A 148 7.06 -41.40 16.49
N THR A 149 5.76 -41.41 16.74
CA THR A 149 4.74 -41.67 15.70
C THR A 149 3.57 -40.69 15.73
N ALA A 150 3.22 -40.15 16.90
CA ALA A 150 2.09 -39.25 17.05
C ALA A 150 2.29 -37.92 16.31
N GLY A 151 1.26 -37.49 15.57
CA GLY A 151 1.19 -36.16 14.98
C GLY A 151 2.15 -35.87 13.82
N ARG A 152 2.86 -36.87 13.29
CA ARG A 152 3.78 -36.66 12.17
C ARG A 152 3.05 -36.24 10.90
N ARG A 153 3.54 -35.17 10.25
CA ARG A 153 3.02 -34.65 8.98
C ARG A 153 4.12 -34.61 7.93
N LYS A 154 3.76 -34.51 6.64
CA LYS A 154 4.75 -34.35 5.57
C LYS A 154 5.36 -32.95 5.62
N CYS A 155 6.68 -32.88 5.66
CA CYS A 155 7.45 -31.64 5.56
C CYS A 155 7.10 -30.90 4.26
N ALA A 156 6.93 -29.58 4.33
CA ALA A 156 6.61 -28.77 3.16
C ALA A 156 7.73 -28.78 2.10
N VAL A 157 9.00 -28.85 2.53
CA VAL A 157 10.17 -28.79 1.65
C VAL A 157 10.53 -30.17 1.10
N CYS A 158 10.91 -31.12 1.96
CA CYS A 158 11.43 -32.41 1.52
C CYS A 158 10.39 -33.53 1.44
N ARG A 159 9.11 -33.24 1.76
CA ARG A 159 7.97 -34.19 1.75
C ARG A 159 8.09 -35.42 2.67
N LYS A 160 9.21 -35.59 3.38
CA LYS A 160 9.40 -36.63 4.42
C LYS A 160 8.60 -36.31 5.68
N ASN A 161 8.24 -37.33 6.44
CA ASN A 161 7.49 -37.14 7.69
C ASN A 161 8.34 -36.43 8.75
N THR A 162 7.74 -35.43 9.40
CA THR A 162 8.32 -34.65 10.49
C THR A 162 7.33 -34.53 11.66
N PRO A 163 7.81 -34.63 12.91
CA PRO A 163 7.01 -34.35 14.09
C PRO A 163 7.00 -32.86 14.48
N PHE A 164 7.71 -31.99 13.74
CA PHE A 164 7.86 -30.58 14.06
C PHE A 164 7.12 -29.67 13.06
N TRP A 165 6.65 -28.53 13.55
CA TRP A 165 6.15 -27.41 12.74
C TRP A 165 6.63 -26.07 13.30
N CYS A 166 6.61 -25.03 12.47
CA CYS A 166 6.88 -23.67 12.93
C CYS A 166 5.68 -23.15 13.74
N LYS A 167 5.90 -22.63 14.95
CA LYS A 167 4.82 -22.05 15.79
C LYS A 167 4.12 -20.85 15.12
N ALA A 168 4.87 -20.00 14.41
CA ALA A 168 4.29 -18.83 13.74
C ALA A 168 3.51 -19.17 12.46
N CYS A 169 4.05 -20.03 11.59
CA CYS A 169 3.45 -20.34 10.28
C CYS A 169 2.54 -21.58 10.29
N HIS A 170 2.57 -22.41 11.34
CA HIS A 170 1.93 -23.73 11.41
C HIS A 170 2.29 -24.67 10.25
N VAL A 171 3.46 -24.47 9.64
CA VAL A 171 3.97 -25.29 8.52
C VAL A 171 4.83 -26.43 9.08
N PRO A 172 4.57 -27.71 8.71
CA PRO A 172 5.42 -28.83 9.08
C PRO A 172 6.80 -28.75 8.41
N LEU A 173 7.87 -28.69 9.20
CA LEU A 173 9.25 -28.54 8.73
C LEU A 173 10.18 -29.51 9.48
N CYS A 174 11.21 -30.01 8.79
CA CYS A 174 12.21 -30.88 9.42
C CYS A 174 13.25 -30.08 10.21
N VAL A 175 13.56 -30.55 11.41
CA VAL A 175 14.65 -30.06 12.27
C VAL A 175 15.50 -31.26 12.69
N ILE A 176 16.26 -31.79 11.73
CA ILE A 176 17.15 -32.93 11.92
C ILE A 176 18.51 -32.52 11.35
N VAL A 177 19.60 -33.00 11.95
CA VAL A 177 20.99 -32.63 11.59
C VAL A 177 21.23 -32.66 10.08
N ASP A 178 20.83 -33.74 9.40
CA ASP A 178 21.03 -33.90 7.95
C ASP A 178 19.99 -33.19 7.08
N ARG A 179 18.91 -32.66 7.67
CA ARG A 179 17.80 -32.04 6.94
C ARG A 179 17.12 -30.94 7.75
N ASN A 180 17.77 -29.78 7.84
CA ASN A 180 17.20 -28.59 8.49
C ASN A 180 16.33 -27.79 7.50
N CYS A 181 15.16 -28.32 7.15
CA CYS A 181 14.21 -27.63 6.28
C CYS A 181 13.57 -26.41 6.94
N HIS A 182 13.61 -26.32 8.27
CA HIS A 182 13.11 -25.18 9.01
C HIS A 182 13.97 -23.92 8.74
N ASP A 183 15.30 -24.07 8.79
CA ASP A 183 16.22 -22.99 8.44
C ASP A 183 16.05 -22.57 6.96
N ILE A 184 16.06 -23.54 6.04
CA ILE A 184 15.88 -23.29 4.60
C ILE A 184 14.56 -22.55 4.26
N TYR A 185 13.50 -22.75 5.03
CA TYR A 185 12.18 -22.15 4.77
C TYR A 185 12.04 -20.73 5.36
N HIS A 186 12.88 -20.35 6.33
CA HIS A 186 12.78 -19.09 7.07
C HIS A 186 13.97 -18.13 6.85
N VAL A 187 14.92 -18.52 6.00
CA VAL A 187 15.96 -17.67 5.40
C VAL A 187 15.40 -16.95 4.17
#